data_AF-A0A0D0BX09-F1
#
_entry.id   AF-A0A0D0BX09-F1
#
_cell.length_a   1.000
_cell.length_b   1.000
_cell.length_c   1.000
_cell.angle_alpha   90.00
_cell.angle_beta   90.00
_cell.angle_gamma   90.00
#
_symmetry.space_group_name_H-M   'P 1'
#
loop_
_entity.id
_entity.type
_entity.pdbx_description
1 polymer ?
#
loop_
_entity_poly.entity_id
_entity_poly.type
_entity_poly.pdbx_seq_one_letter_code
_entity_poly.pdbx_strand_id
1 'polypeptide(L)'
;MSDPLSQIMAAFHEAMTPISLPTSFEKISLSDCTIKSEASDPGDFPQFVQYITITAEHSKYREIAHLKACRVDITGLHNDFRSERLFHQIFDEYSQETADFSVAIFNRHGYVKDAFIRPGFRSGLGCWGQEMNEGELIYIKELSVYSAFQNQGVGSRLLEELLKSSWVGPTSLIYCFPAPLRFASREEFHDLQPKIIQFYLKHGFRRIGHTQYFALALDPTHPSRDIPADADAKSVREIFPVDDTPLPLLEYTERFPLHGAIRFMSEDKFAAFIDIYQAVFPTSVHSRDNKGFTPLYLAATTRKLAALRKLLTFNTGADLCDRQNELGLTPLEAVEERTNAILCSFLPFENSLHDLVTAEYLLKQAVNDENVEGLSMRDYFNERVLEIYE
;
A
#
# COMPACT_ATOMS: atom_id res chain seq x y z
N MET A 1 8.16 27.39 -54.75
CA MET A 1 7.77 27.86 -53.41
C MET A 1 7.68 26.61 -52.56
N SER A 2 8.62 26.43 -51.64
CA SER A 2 8.61 25.27 -50.74
C SER A 2 7.44 25.39 -49.77
N ASP A 3 6.74 24.28 -49.60
CA ASP A 3 5.56 24.14 -48.75
C ASP A 3 5.92 24.43 -47.27
N PRO A 4 5.19 25.31 -46.58
CA PRO A 4 5.40 25.62 -45.15
C PRO A 4 5.37 24.37 -44.26
N LEU A 5 4.59 23.36 -44.62
CA LEU A 5 4.51 22.09 -43.90
C LEU A 5 5.82 21.30 -43.99
N SER A 6 6.52 21.39 -45.13
CA SER A 6 7.80 20.74 -45.36
C SER A 6 8.94 21.38 -44.56
N GLN A 7 8.89 22.69 -44.29
CA GLN A 7 9.83 23.37 -43.40
C GLN A 7 9.55 23.07 -41.91
N ILE A 8 8.27 22.99 -41.53
CA ILE A 8 7.87 22.60 -40.16
C ILE A 8 8.26 21.15 -39.89
N MET A 9 8.06 20.24 -40.84
CA MET A 9 8.46 18.83 -40.74
C MET A 9 9.98 18.68 -40.68
N ALA A 10 10.75 19.47 -41.44
CA ALA A 10 12.21 19.48 -41.35
C ALA A 10 12.72 20.00 -39.99
N ALA A 11 12.10 21.06 -39.44
CA ALA A 11 12.41 21.58 -38.11
C ALA A 11 12.01 20.59 -37.00
N PHE A 12 10.91 19.86 -37.17
CA PHE A 12 10.49 18.77 -36.27
C PHE A 12 11.46 17.58 -36.33
N HIS A 13 12.00 17.28 -37.51
CA HIS A 13 12.96 16.19 -37.72
C HIS A 13 14.38 16.54 -37.24
N GLU A 14 14.79 17.81 -37.28
CA GLU A 14 16.03 18.31 -36.64
C GLU A 14 15.92 18.37 -35.11
N ALA A 15 14.74 18.75 -34.57
CA ALA A 15 14.47 18.77 -33.13
C ALA A 15 14.30 17.35 -32.52
N MET A 16 13.95 16.37 -33.36
CA MET A 16 13.86 14.94 -33.07
C MET A 16 14.99 14.17 -33.75
N THR A 17 16.21 14.71 -33.76
CA THR A 17 17.36 13.81 -33.82
C THR A 17 17.24 12.89 -32.60
N PRO A 18 17.06 11.57 -32.77
CA PRO A 18 17.13 10.68 -31.63
C PRO A 18 18.55 10.85 -31.11
N ILE A 19 18.69 11.41 -29.90
CA ILE A 19 19.95 11.27 -29.17
C ILE A 19 20.09 9.77 -29.05
N SER A 20 21.04 9.22 -29.81
CA SER A 20 21.36 7.81 -29.80
C SER A 20 21.87 7.51 -28.39
N LEU A 21 20.98 7.02 -27.53
CA LEU A 21 21.35 6.47 -26.25
C LEU A 21 22.43 5.41 -26.53
N PRO A 22 23.61 5.53 -25.90
CA PRO A 22 24.72 4.66 -26.23
C PRO A 22 24.33 3.20 -25.97
N THR A 23 24.62 2.34 -26.95
CA THR A 23 24.41 0.89 -26.88
C THR A 23 25.45 0.17 -26.01
N SER A 24 26.36 0.92 -25.37
CA SER A 24 27.41 0.40 -24.49
C SER A 24 27.45 1.18 -23.17
N PHE A 25 27.88 0.51 -22.10
CA PHE A 25 28.08 1.02 -20.74
C PHE A 25 29.20 2.08 -20.70
N GLU A 26 29.01 3.24 -21.31
CA GLU A 26 29.95 4.35 -21.10
C GLU A 26 29.87 4.79 -19.64
N LYS A 27 31.01 4.68 -18.96
CA LYS A 27 31.17 5.16 -17.60
C LYS A 27 31.15 6.69 -17.64
N ILE A 28 30.12 7.29 -17.07
CA ILE A 28 30.00 8.75 -16.94
C ILE A 28 30.64 9.20 -15.63
N SER A 29 31.15 10.44 -15.61
CA SER A 29 31.53 11.10 -14.37
C SER A 29 30.33 11.85 -13.81
N LEU A 30 30.06 11.70 -12.50
CA LEU A 30 29.00 12.46 -11.84
C LEU A 30 29.26 13.97 -11.84
N SER A 31 30.53 14.40 -12.01
CA SER A 31 30.88 15.82 -12.19
C SER A 31 30.31 16.43 -13.46
N ASP A 32 30.02 15.60 -14.47
CA ASP A 32 29.56 16.04 -15.79
C ASP A 32 28.02 16.07 -15.87
N CYS A 33 27.37 15.78 -14.73
CA CYS A 33 25.93 15.80 -14.55
C CYS A 33 25.53 17.08 -13.82
N THR A 34 24.60 17.83 -14.41
CA THR A 34 23.94 18.97 -13.77
C THR A 34 22.61 18.49 -13.20
N ILE A 35 22.34 18.82 -11.94
CA ILE A 35 21.04 18.55 -11.33
C ILE A 35 20.17 19.79 -11.40
N LYS A 36 18.94 19.63 -11.88
CA LYS A 36 17.88 20.64 -11.85
C LYS A 36 16.79 20.15 -10.91
N SER A 37 16.35 21.03 -10.03
CA SER A 37 15.30 20.72 -9.07
C SER A 37 14.22 21.79 -9.20
N GLU A 38 12.98 21.37 -9.36
CA GLU A 38 11.82 22.25 -9.49
C GLU A 38 10.67 21.74 -8.64
N ALA A 39 9.85 22.69 -8.15
CA ALA A 39 8.60 22.39 -7.51
C ALA A 39 7.46 23.10 -8.26
N SER A 40 6.32 22.44 -8.37
CA SER A 40 5.10 22.98 -8.97
C SER A 40 3.89 22.81 -8.06
N ASP A 41 2.93 23.72 -8.22
CA ASP A 41 1.67 23.68 -7.50
C ASP A 41 0.71 22.67 -8.15
N PRO A 42 0.06 21.81 -7.36
CA PRO A 42 -0.64 20.62 -7.83
C PRO A 42 -2.07 20.85 -8.33
N GLY A 43 -2.53 22.10 -8.43
CA GLY A 43 -3.89 22.41 -8.83
C GLY A 43 -4.82 22.60 -7.63
N ASP A 44 -5.48 21.54 -7.16
CA ASP A 44 -6.67 21.62 -6.29
C ASP A 44 -6.36 21.80 -4.79
N PHE A 45 -5.15 21.42 -4.33
CA PHE A 45 -4.70 21.58 -2.94
C PHE A 45 -3.35 22.30 -2.78
N PRO A 46 -3.16 23.50 -3.36
CA PRO A 46 -1.86 24.16 -3.43
C PRO A 46 -1.31 24.61 -2.07
N GLN A 47 -2.17 24.70 -1.04
CA GLN A 47 -1.78 25.07 0.31
C GLN A 47 -1.11 23.91 1.08
N PHE A 48 -1.39 22.66 0.72
CA PHE A 48 -0.86 21.48 1.42
C PHE A 48 0.08 20.65 0.58
N VAL A 49 -0.03 20.73 -0.75
CA VAL A 49 0.60 19.77 -1.65
C VAL A 49 1.56 20.50 -2.60
N GLN A 50 2.71 19.89 -2.86
CA GLN A 50 3.69 20.36 -3.84
C GLN A 50 4.27 19.16 -4.60
N TYR A 51 4.40 19.29 -5.92
CA TYR A 51 5.08 18.29 -6.74
C TYR A 51 6.52 18.67 -6.96
N ILE A 52 7.43 17.74 -6.67
CA ILE A 52 8.87 17.93 -6.78
C ILE A 52 9.38 17.08 -7.96
N THR A 53 10.12 17.70 -8.86
CA THR A 53 10.86 17.02 -9.93
C THR A 53 12.34 17.36 -9.81
N ILE A 54 13.19 16.34 -9.75
CA ILE A 54 14.65 16.48 -9.78
C ILE A 54 15.18 15.71 -10.98
N THR A 55 15.84 16.40 -11.89
CA THR A 55 16.35 15.85 -13.15
C THR A 55 17.86 15.92 -13.18
N ALA A 56 18.51 14.81 -13.54
CA ALA A 56 19.94 14.77 -13.82
C ALA A 56 20.16 14.87 -15.34
N GLU A 57 20.91 15.88 -15.77
CA GLU A 57 21.28 16.09 -17.15
C GLU A 57 22.78 15.92 -17.36
N HIS A 58 23.18 15.07 -18.30
CA HIS A 58 24.56 14.94 -18.75
C HIS A 58 24.81 15.84 -19.97
N SER A 59 25.97 16.50 -19.99
CA SER A 59 26.39 17.44 -21.06
C SER A 59 26.20 16.91 -22.48
N LYS A 60 26.44 15.61 -22.71
CA LYS A 60 26.28 14.94 -24.02
C LYS A 60 24.91 14.31 -24.25
N TYR A 61 24.26 13.81 -23.20
CA TYR A 61 23.10 12.91 -23.33
C TYR A 61 21.77 13.58 -22.94
N ARG A 62 21.81 14.84 -22.49
CA ARG A 62 20.70 15.55 -21.87
C ARG A 62 20.21 14.78 -20.64
N GLU A 63 18.91 14.62 -20.45
CA GLU A 63 18.36 13.90 -19.30
C GLU A 63 18.82 12.43 -19.27
N ILE A 64 19.37 12.01 -18.13
CA ILE A 64 19.83 10.63 -17.90
C ILE A 64 19.09 9.95 -16.74
N ALA A 65 18.44 10.73 -15.89
CA ALA A 65 17.64 10.25 -14.76
C ALA A 65 16.71 11.35 -14.25
N HIS A 66 15.62 10.95 -13.59
CA HIS A 66 14.74 11.84 -12.85
C HIS A 66 14.20 11.19 -11.59
N LEU A 67 13.83 12.04 -10.64
CA LEU A 67 13.09 11.72 -9.43
C LEU A 67 11.84 12.59 -9.40
N LYS A 68 10.67 11.97 -9.17
CA LYS A 68 9.42 12.67 -8.90
C LYS A 68 8.90 12.31 -7.52
N ALA A 69 8.51 13.32 -6.76
CA ALA A 69 7.93 13.16 -5.45
C ALA A 69 6.74 14.09 -5.24
N CYS A 70 5.85 13.71 -4.32
CA CYS A 70 4.77 14.54 -3.82
C CYS A 70 5.05 14.88 -2.36
N ARG A 71 5.09 16.17 -2.02
CA ARG A 71 5.19 16.68 -0.66
C ARG A 71 3.80 17.08 -0.18
N VAL A 72 3.40 16.59 0.98
CA VAL A 72 2.13 16.92 1.66
C VAL A 72 2.46 17.44 3.07
N ASP A 73 1.99 18.64 3.40
CA ASP A 73 2.07 19.22 4.75
C ASP A 73 1.00 18.60 5.65
N ILE A 74 1.38 17.55 6.38
CA ILE A 74 0.48 16.80 7.27
C ILE A 74 0.06 17.65 8.46
N THR A 75 1.00 18.35 9.08
CA THR A 75 0.71 19.23 10.21
C THR A 75 -0.24 20.36 9.80
N GLY A 76 -0.04 20.96 8.64
CA GLY A 76 -0.96 21.95 8.08
C GLY A 76 -2.35 21.36 7.86
N LEU A 77 -2.44 20.14 7.33
CA LEU A 77 -3.69 19.45 7.07
C LEU A 77 -4.47 19.14 8.35
N HIS A 78 -3.81 18.62 9.39
CA HIS A 78 -4.43 18.32 10.69
C HIS A 78 -4.90 19.60 11.41
N ASN A 79 -4.19 20.71 11.22
CA ASN A 79 -4.59 22.00 11.78
C ASN A 79 -5.77 22.66 11.05
N ASP A 80 -6.16 22.14 9.88
CA ASP A 80 -7.35 22.58 9.14
C ASP A 80 -8.46 21.53 9.22
N PHE A 81 -9.38 21.73 10.18
CA PHE A 81 -10.52 20.84 10.43
C PHE A 81 -11.40 20.56 9.20
N ARG A 82 -11.39 21.45 8.19
CA ARG A 82 -12.15 21.22 6.95
C ARG A 82 -11.41 20.30 5.98
N SER A 83 -10.09 20.34 6.00
CA SER A 83 -9.22 19.69 5.01
C SER A 83 -8.65 18.37 5.51
N GLU A 84 -8.62 18.12 6.82
CA GLU A 84 -8.18 16.84 7.40
C GLU A 84 -8.90 15.63 6.78
N ARG A 85 -10.20 15.77 6.48
CA ARG A 85 -11.03 14.72 5.86
C ARG A 85 -10.73 14.48 4.38
N LEU A 86 -9.91 15.34 3.75
CA LEU A 86 -9.51 15.26 2.35
C LEU A 86 -8.21 14.49 2.17
N PHE A 87 -7.61 13.96 3.24
CA PHE A 87 -6.32 13.27 3.19
C PHE A 87 -6.27 12.22 2.07
N HIS A 88 -7.19 11.25 2.03
CA HIS A 88 -7.17 10.24 0.96
C HIS A 88 -7.42 10.83 -0.43
N GLN A 89 -8.26 11.86 -0.54
CA GLN A 89 -8.54 12.52 -1.82
C GLN A 89 -7.27 13.16 -2.41
N ILE A 90 -6.46 13.81 -1.57
CA ILE A 90 -5.19 14.41 -1.96
C ILE A 90 -4.28 13.37 -2.63
N PHE A 91 -4.20 12.16 -2.09
CA PHE A 91 -3.34 11.10 -2.63
C PHE A 91 -3.94 10.39 -3.85
N ASP A 92 -5.27 10.34 -3.96
CA ASP A 92 -6.00 9.77 -5.09
C ASP A 92 -5.84 10.60 -6.38
N GLU A 93 -5.83 11.93 -6.24
CA GLU A 93 -5.59 12.85 -7.37
C GLU A 93 -4.21 12.67 -8.02
N TYR A 94 -3.22 12.18 -7.27
CA TYR A 94 -1.85 12.04 -7.75
C TYR A 94 -1.58 10.72 -8.49
N SER A 95 -2.06 9.60 -7.95
CA SER A 95 -2.02 8.28 -8.59
C SER A 95 -2.69 7.20 -7.75
N GLN A 96 -3.09 6.10 -8.40
CA GLN A 96 -3.58 4.90 -7.72
C GLN A 96 -2.58 4.38 -6.66
N GLU A 97 -1.28 4.38 -6.95
CA GLU A 97 -0.25 3.91 -6.01
C GLU A 97 -0.23 4.73 -4.71
N THR A 98 -0.35 6.05 -4.84
CA THR A 98 -0.38 6.96 -3.69
C THR A 98 -1.70 6.88 -2.93
N ALA A 99 -2.83 6.69 -3.62
CA ALA A 99 -4.10 6.34 -2.98
C ALA A 99 -3.97 5.06 -2.14
N ASP A 100 -3.45 3.98 -2.74
CA ASP A 100 -3.25 2.69 -2.07
C ASP A 100 -2.35 2.84 -0.85
N PHE A 101 -1.26 3.62 -0.96
CA PHE A 101 -0.39 3.95 0.17
C PHE A 101 -1.14 4.69 1.29
N SER A 102 -1.87 5.74 0.93
CA SER A 102 -2.59 6.58 1.90
C SER A 102 -3.57 5.74 2.70
N VAL A 103 -4.34 4.87 2.02
CA VAL A 103 -5.31 3.96 2.64
C VAL A 103 -4.62 2.84 3.40
N ALA A 104 -3.46 2.36 2.96
CA ALA A 104 -2.75 1.29 3.65
C ALA A 104 -2.20 1.74 5.01
N ILE A 105 -1.60 2.93 5.06
CA ILE A 105 -0.81 3.40 6.22
C ILE A 105 -1.63 4.30 7.17
N PHE A 106 -2.50 5.15 6.63
CA PHE A 106 -3.21 6.16 7.40
C PHE A 106 -4.71 5.90 7.43
N ASN A 107 -5.38 6.46 8.44
CA ASN A 107 -6.82 6.59 8.48
C ASN A 107 -7.28 7.78 7.60
N ARG A 108 -8.59 7.99 7.54
CA ARG A 108 -9.21 9.05 6.73
C ARG A 108 -8.84 10.48 7.08
N HIS A 109 -8.31 10.68 8.28
CA HIS A 109 -7.87 11.98 8.78
C HIS A 109 -6.37 12.19 8.56
N GLY A 110 -5.68 11.22 7.94
CA GLY A 110 -4.23 11.29 7.74
C GLY A 110 -3.43 10.99 8.99
N TYR A 111 -4.00 10.35 10.01
CA TYR A 111 -3.21 9.78 11.12
C TYR A 111 -2.81 8.34 10.80
N VAL A 112 -1.57 7.98 11.10
CA VAL A 112 -1.08 6.60 10.95
C VAL A 112 -1.97 5.66 11.76
N LYS A 113 -2.29 4.50 11.18
CA LYS A 113 -3.13 3.51 11.85
C LYS A 113 -2.44 2.94 13.08
N ASP A 114 -3.21 2.77 14.15
CA ASP A 114 -2.77 2.12 15.40
C ASP A 114 -2.08 0.77 15.19
N ALA A 115 -2.44 0.05 14.13
CA ALA A 115 -1.82 -1.22 13.76
C ALA A 115 -0.30 -1.14 13.50
N PHE A 116 0.23 0.04 13.18
CA PHE A 116 1.66 0.26 12.95
C PHE A 116 2.39 0.85 14.15
N ILE A 117 1.65 1.45 15.10
CA ILE A 117 2.20 2.07 16.31
C ILE A 117 2.18 1.11 17.50
N ARG A 118 1.07 0.38 17.67
CA ARG A 118 0.87 -0.53 18.79
C ARG A 118 1.67 -1.82 18.57
N PRO A 119 2.40 -2.32 19.59
CA PRO A 119 3.13 -3.57 19.47
C PRO A 119 2.23 -4.72 19.03
N GLY A 120 2.61 -5.39 17.94
CA GLY A 120 1.86 -6.48 17.35
C GLY A 120 2.44 -6.90 16.02
N PHE A 121 1.83 -7.90 15.37
CA PHE A 121 2.32 -8.40 14.09
C PHE A 121 2.45 -7.27 13.05
N ARG A 122 1.43 -6.42 12.90
CA ARG A 122 1.40 -5.38 11.87
C ARG A 122 2.47 -4.30 12.05
N SER A 123 2.92 -4.03 13.28
CA SER A 123 3.97 -3.05 13.60
C SER A 123 5.38 -3.49 13.16
N GLY A 124 5.57 -4.75 12.76
CA GLY A 124 6.87 -5.26 12.32
C GLY A 124 7.95 -5.11 13.38
N LEU A 125 8.99 -4.32 13.09
CA LEU A 125 10.06 -4.01 14.06
C LEU A 125 9.66 -2.93 15.10
N GLY A 126 8.48 -2.31 14.98
CA GLY A 126 7.97 -1.34 15.94
C GLY A 126 8.81 -0.06 16.04
N CYS A 127 9.50 0.31 14.96
CA CYS A 127 10.39 1.46 14.92
C CYS A 127 9.72 2.75 14.40
N TRP A 128 8.44 2.68 14.06
CA TRP A 128 7.61 3.79 13.59
C TRP A 128 6.46 4.02 14.57
N GLY A 129 6.06 5.28 14.72
CA GLY A 129 5.10 5.72 15.71
C GLY A 129 4.35 6.98 15.31
N GLN A 130 3.99 7.77 16.32
CA GLN A 130 3.16 8.97 16.18
C GLN A 130 3.87 10.09 15.40
N GLU A 131 5.19 10.05 15.27
CA GLU A 131 5.96 10.99 14.45
C GLU A 131 5.54 10.98 12.98
N MET A 132 4.86 9.92 12.51
CA MET A 132 4.28 9.85 11.17
C MET A 132 3.11 10.82 10.95
N ASN A 133 2.58 11.41 12.02
CA ASN A 133 1.48 12.38 11.98
C ASN A 133 1.96 13.83 11.94
N GLU A 134 3.28 14.07 11.92
CA GLU A 134 3.85 15.40 12.03
C GLU A 134 4.77 15.73 10.84
N GLY A 135 4.92 17.03 10.58
CA GLY A 135 5.78 17.55 9.53
C GLY A 135 5.24 17.28 8.12
N GLU A 136 6.17 17.04 7.21
CA GLU A 136 5.87 16.75 5.81
C GLU A 136 5.99 15.28 5.47
N LEU A 137 4.99 14.79 4.75
CA LEU A 137 5.02 13.50 4.08
C LEU A 137 5.53 13.71 2.65
N ILE A 138 6.68 13.12 2.34
CA ILE A 138 7.28 13.22 1.00
C ILE A 138 7.28 11.84 0.36
N TYR A 139 6.35 11.58 -0.56
CA TYR A 139 6.25 10.32 -1.26
C TYR A 139 7.04 10.34 -2.57
N ILE A 140 8.11 9.54 -2.67
CA ILE A 140 8.86 9.32 -3.91
C ILE A 140 8.04 8.36 -4.79
N LYS A 141 7.40 8.90 -5.82
CA LYS A 141 6.63 8.13 -6.80
C LYS A 141 7.51 7.50 -7.87
N GLU A 142 8.50 8.24 -8.35
CA GLU A 142 9.38 7.76 -9.42
C GLU A 142 10.82 8.09 -9.07
N LEU A 143 11.70 7.09 -9.13
CA LEU A 143 13.14 7.28 -9.24
C LEU A 143 13.61 6.42 -10.41
N SER A 144 13.92 7.08 -11.53
CA SER A 144 14.27 6.42 -12.78
C SER A 144 15.65 6.84 -13.22
N VAL A 145 16.51 5.86 -13.50
CA VAL A 145 17.81 6.06 -14.14
C VAL A 145 17.79 5.26 -15.43
N TYR A 146 18.05 5.91 -16.56
CA TYR A 146 18.08 5.22 -17.85
C TYR A 146 19.13 4.10 -17.83
N SER A 147 18.80 2.97 -18.46
CA SER A 147 19.54 1.70 -18.35
C SER A 147 21.04 1.84 -18.59
N ALA A 148 21.46 2.67 -19.53
CA ALA A 148 22.88 2.93 -19.84
C ALA A 148 23.66 3.58 -18.68
N PHE A 149 22.98 4.26 -17.75
CA PHE A 149 23.58 5.05 -16.66
C PHE A 149 23.31 4.44 -15.26
N GLN A 150 22.66 3.28 -15.19
CA GLN A 150 22.43 2.58 -13.93
C GLN A 150 23.73 2.08 -13.30
N ASN A 151 23.71 1.88 -11.97
CA ASN A 151 24.88 1.44 -11.18
C ASN A 151 26.08 2.40 -11.17
N GLN A 152 25.89 3.66 -11.58
CA GLN A 152 26.95 4.69 -11.60
C GLN A 152 26.78 5.78 -10.51
N GLY A 153 25.86 5.57 -9.55
CA GLY A 153 25.60 6.50 -8.45
C GLY A 153 24.63 7.65 -8.78
N VAL A 154 24.09 7.71 -10.01
CA VAL A 154 23.15 8.78 -10.42
C VAL A 154 21.89 8.80 -9.56
N GLY A 155 21.29 7.62 -9.30
CA GLY A 155 20.08 7.53 -8.45
C GLY A 155 20.36 7.94 -7.00
N SER A 156 21.51 7.55 -6.45
CA SER A 156 21.95 8.02 -5.13
C SER A 156 22.10 9.53 -5.10
N ARG A 157 22.67 10.12 -6.15
CA ARG A 157 22.82 11.58 -6.24
C ARG A 157 21.48 12.29 -6.26
N LEU A 158 20.52 11.83 -7.05
CA LEU A 158 19.16 12.42 -7.08
C LEU A 158 18.48 12.34 -5.70
N LEU A 159 18.59 11.19 -5.03
CA LEU A 159 18.03 11.03 -3.70
C LEU A 159 18.71 11.97 -2.69
N GLU A 160 20.04 12.08 -2.71
CA GLU A 160 20.76 13.03 -1.84
C GLU A 160 20.36 14.49 -2.09
N GLU A 161 20.11 14.88 -3.34
CA GLU A 161 19.66 16.24 -3.67
C GLU A 161 18.23 16.49 -3.16
N LEU A 162 17.34 15.50 -3.20
CA LEU A 162 16.03 15.59 -2.54
C LEU A 162 16.21 15.82 -1.04
N LEU A 163 17.00 14.98 -0.37
CA LEU A 163 17.16 15.01 1.09
C LEU A 163 17.84 16.30 1.61
N LYS A 164 18.61 17.00 0.77
CA LYS A 164 19.26 18.29 1.10
C LYS A 164 18.42 19.50 0.69
N SER A 165 17.33 19.30 -0.04
CA SER A 165 16.49 20.38 -0.54
C SER A 165 15.75 21.09 0.60
N SER A 166 15.28 22.32 0.34
CA SER A 166 14.45 23.07 1.28
C SER A 166 13.05 22.50 1.48
N TRP A 167 12.65 21.51 0.68
CA TRP A 167 11.35 20.84 0.79
C TRP A 167 11.30 19.81 1.92
N VAL A 168 12.48 19.38 2.39
CA VAL A 168 12.64 18.38 3.44
C VAL A 168 13.04 19.10 4.72
N GLY A 169 12.09 19.23 5.64
CA GLY A 169 12.27 19.73 6.99
C GLY A 169 12.85 18.69 7.96
N PRO A 170 13.16 19.11 9.20
CA PRO A 170 13.74 18.23 10.21
C PRO A 170 12.79 17.12 10.69
N THR A 171 11.48 17.36 10.60
CA THR A 171 10.42 16.40 10.96
C THR A 171 9.83 15.70 9.74
N SER A 172 10.31 15.99 8.53
CA SER A 172 9.79 15.32 7.32
C SER A 172 10.14 13.84 7.33
N LEU A 173 9.20 13.04 6.85
CA LEU A 173 9.40 11.63 6.56
C LEU A 173 9.27 11.39 5.06
N ILE A 174 10.20 10.60 4.53
CA ILE A 174 10.27 10.28 3.10
C ILE A 174 9.78 8.86 2.89
N TYR A 175 8.82 8.68 1.99
CA TYR A 175 8.11 7.43 1.74
C TYR A 175 8.36 6.93 0.33
N CYS A 176 8.29 5.62 0.13
CA CYS A 176 8.25 5.03 -1.21
C CYS A 176 7.65 3.62 -1.21
N PHE A 177 7.24 3.16 -2.38
CA PHE A 177 7.07 1.74 -2.68
C PHE A 177 8.25 1.27 -3.54
N PRO A 178 9.19 0.46 -3.01
CA PRO A 178 10.38 0.03 -3.75
C PRO A 178 10.04 -1.08 -4.76
N ALA A 179 9.37 -0.71 -5.85
CA ALA A 179 9.00 -1.60 -6.94
C ALA A 179 9.55 -1.09 -8.29
N PRO A 180 9.77 -2.00 -9.27
CA PRO A 180 10.13 -1.59 -10.62
C PRO A 180 9.00 -0.76 -11.27
N LEU A 181 9.34 0.44 -11.77
CA LEU A 181 8.40 1.31 -12.47
C LEU A 181 7.92 0.72 -13.82
N ARG A 182 8.77 -0.10 -14.45
CA ARG A 182 8.50 -0.75 -15.75
C ARG A 182 9.12 -2.14 -15.76
N PHE A 183 8.34 -3.13 -16.19
CA PHE A 183 8.73 -4.52 -16.35
C PHE A 183 7.81 -5.19 -17.38
N ALA A 184 8.33 -6.17 -18.12
CA ALA A 184 7.63 -6.88 -19.18
C ALA A 184 6.95 -8.17 -18.68
N SER A 185 7.43 -8.77 -17.59
CA SER A 185 6.87 -9.99 -17.01
C SER A 185 6.97 -10.05 -15.49
N ARG A 186 6.25 -11.01 -14.89
CA ARG A 186 6.31 -11.25 -13.43
C ARG A 186 7.70 -11.72 -13.00
N GLU A 187 8.36 -12.52 -13.83
CA GLU A 187 9.72 -12.98 -13.59
C GLU A 187 10.69 -11.80 -13.56
N GLU A 188 10.58 -10.86 -14.51
CA GLU A 188 11.39 -9.64 -14.51
C GLU A 188 11.12 -8.78 -13.27
N PHE A 189 9.85 -8.66 -12.84
CA PHE A 189 9.51 -7.97 -11.59
C PHE A 189 10.24 -8.60 -10.39
N HIS A 190 10.19 -9.92 -10.26
CA HIS A 190 10.86 -10.65 -9.18
C HIS A 190 12.39 -10.55 -9.23
N ASP A 191 12.98 -10.41 -10.41
CA ASP A 191 14.43 -10.23 -10.59
C ASP A 191 14.90 -8.80 -10.28
N LEU A 192 14.06 -7.79 -10.53
CA LEU A 192 14.39 -6.38 -10.34
C LEU A 192 14.08 -5.88 -8.93
N GLN A 193 12.96 -6.29 -8.35
CA GLN A 193 12.47 -5.77 -7.06
C GLN A 193 13.49 -5.91 -5.92
N PRO A 194 14.20 -7.05 -5.73
CA PRO A 194 15.20 -7.17 -4.66
C PRO A 194 16.34 -6.15 -4.79
N LYS A 195 16.75 -5.80 -6.02
CA LYS A 195 17.82 -4.80 -6.26
C LYS A 195 17.36 -3.40 -5.86
N ILE A 196 16.09 -3.07 -6.14
CA ILE A 196 15.48 -1.79 -5.78
C ILE A 196 15.30 -1.70 -4.25
N ILE A 197 14.83 -2.77 -3.61
CA ILE A 197 14.73 -2.85 -2.14
C ILE A 197 16.11 -2.61 -1.52
N GLN A 198 17.15 -3.30 -2.00
CA GLN A 198 18.52 -3.11 -1.49
C GLN A 198 19.05 -1.68 -1.70
N PHE A 199 18.67 -1.02 -2.81
CA PHE A 199 18.98 0.38 -3.03
C PHE A 199 18.39 1.25 -1.91
N TYR A 200 17.08 1.16 -1.62
CA TYR A 200 16.46 1.99 -0.58
C TYR A 200 16.96 1.65 0.83
N LEU A 201 17.13 0.35 1.16
CA LEU A 201 17.69 -0.09 2.45
C LEU A 201 19.08 0.51 2.70
N LYS A 202 19.94 0.53 1.67
CA LYS A 202 21.29 1.12 1.76
C LYS A 202 21.26 2.62 2.00
N HIS A 203 20.21 3.32 1.56
CA HIS A 203 20.01 4.76 1.82
C HIS A 203 19.25 5.03 3.13
N GLY A 204 19.09 4.01 3.99
CA GLY A 204 18.55 4.17 5.33
C GLY A 204 17.03 4.09 5.43
N PHE A 205 16.33 3.81 4.33
CA PHE A 205 14.90 3.53 4.40
C PHE A 205 14.66 2.20 5.12
N ARG A 206 13.61 2.14 5.92
CA ARG A 206 13.15 0.92 6.60
C ARG A 206 11.67 0.70 6.32
N ARG A 207 11.25 -0.56 6.30
CA ARG A 207 9.87 -0.93 6.03
C ARG A 207 8.94 -0.43 7.14
N ILE A 208 7.74 0.01 6.76
CA ILE A 208 6.68 0.35 7.71
C ILE A 208 5.94 -0.94 8.06
N GLY A 209 6.18 -1.45 9.27
CA GLY A 209 5.61 -2.71 9.71
C GLY A 209 5.98 -3.89 8.80
N HIS A 210 4.98 -4.71 8.44
CA HIS A 210 5.13 -5.76 7.41
C HIS A 210 4.55 -5.35 6.05
N THR A 211 4.36 -4.06 5.80
CA THR A 211 3.78 -3.57 4.54
C THR A 211 4.79 -3.61 3.39
N GLN A 212 4.35 -3.28 2.18
CA GLN A 212 5.24 -3.10 1.04
C GLN A 212 5.95 -1.73 1.02
N TYR A 213 5.56 -0.80 1.88
CA TYR A 213 6.03 0.58 1.87
C TYR A 213 7.20 0.79 2.82
N PHE A 214 8.05 1.73 2.44
CA PHE A 214 9.26 2.10 3.16
C PHE A 214 9.16 3.57 3.58
N ALA A 215 9.77 3.89 4.71
CA ALA A 215 9.96 5.26 5.17
C ALA A 215 11.41 5.53 5.55
N LEU A 216 11.81 6.79 5.52
CA LEU A 216 13.08 7.30 5.99
C LEU A 216 12.83 8.48 6.92
N ALA A 217 13.31 8.34 8.15
CA ALA A 217 13.44 9.44 9.09
C ALA A 217 14.84 10.06 8.99
N LEU A 218 14.91 11.39 9.00
CA LEU A 218 16.18 12.11 8.97
C LEU A 218 16.80 12.32 10.36
N ASP A 219 15.98 12.28 11.41
CA ASP A 219 16.46 12.35 12.78
C ASP A 219 17.45 11.19 13.04
N PRO A 220 18.73 11.50 13.34
CA PRO A 220 19.74 10.48 13.62
C PRO A 220 19.42 9.60 14.85
N THR A 221 18.56 10.08 15.74
CA THR A 221 18.14 9.37 16.97
C THR A 221 16.89 8.53 16.79
N HIS A 222 16.27 8.57 15.61
CA HIS A 222 15.06 7.81 15.32
C HIS A 222 15.35 6.29 15.37
N PRO A 223 14.47 5.45 15.97
CA PRO A 223 14.72 4.01 16.15
C PRO A 223 15.05 3.26 14.85
N SER A 224 14.49 3.70 13.72
CA SER A 224 14.80 3.09 12.41
C SER A 224 16.27 3.22 11.98
N ARG A 225 17.02 4.18 12.54
CA ARG A 225 18.44 4.40 12.24
C ARG A 225 19.35 3.33 12.83
N ASP A 226 18.90 2.68 13.90
CA ASP A 226 19.64 1.60 14.57
C ASP A 226 19.43 0.23 13.91
N ILE A 227 18.51 0.12 12.95
CA ILE A 227 18.21 -1.13 12.25
C ILE A 227 19.18 -1.29 11.07
N PRO A 228 20.01 -2.35 11.00
CA PRO A 228 20.82 -2.64 9.83
C PRO A 228 19.98 -2.99 8.59
N ALA A 229 20.50 -2.72 7.39
CA ALA A 229 19.80 -2.97 6.13
C ALA A 229 19.41 -4.45 5.94
N ASP A 230 20.24 -5.39 6.40
CA ASP A 230 20.02 -6.84 6.32
C ASP A 230 19.13 -7.40 7.44
N ALA A 231 18.79 -6.56 8.43
CA ALA A 231 17.93 -6.91 9.56
C ALA A 231 16.56 -6.21 9.51
N ASP A 232 16.23 -5.53 8.40
CA ASP A 232 14.93 -4.85 8.24
C ASP A 232 13.76 -5.84 8.26
N ALA A 233 12.56 -5.32 8.53
CA ALA A 233 11.35 -6.14 8.56
C ALA A 233 11.09 -6.78 7.18
N LYS A 234 10.63 -8.02 7.20
CA LYS A 234 10.08 -8.69 6.02
C LYS A 234 8.68 -8.18 5.71
N SER A 235 8.30 -8.15 4.43
CA SER A 235 6.91 -7.94 4.04
C SER A 235 6.03 -9.15 4.39
N VAL A 236 4.71 -8.96 4.45
CA VAL A 236 3.75 -10.06 4.60
C VAL A 236 3.98 -11.15 3.56
N ARG A 237 4.24 -10.80 2.30
CA ARG A 237 4.47 -11.79 1.22
C ARG A 237 5.74 -12.61 1.40
N GLU A 238 6.76 -12.06 2.05
CA GLU A 238 7.98 -12.81 2.37
C GLU A 238 7.79 -13.73 3.58
N ILE A 239 6.88 -13.38 4.50
CA ILE A 239 6.55 -14.19 5.68
C ILE A 239 5.56 -15.30 5.31
N PHE A 240 4.53 -14.96 4.53
CA PHE A 240 3.45 -15.83 4.06
C PHE A 240 3.45 -15.83 2.53
N PRO A 241 4.34 -16.61 1.89
CA PRO A 241 4.38 -16.70 0.44
C PRO A 241 3.09 -17.35 -0.08
N VAL A 242 2.46 -16.70 -1.06
CA VAL A 242 1.23 -17.15 -1.71
C VAL A 242 1.44 -17.36 -3.19
N ASP A 243 0.61 -18.21 -3.79
CA ASP A 243 0.63 -18.45 -5.23
C ASP A 243 -0.18 -17.36 -5.95
N ASP A 244 0.51 -16.52 -6.72
CA ASP A 244 -0.10 -15.46 -7.53
C ASP A 244 -0.61 -15.94 -8.89
N THR A 245 -0.50 -17.24 -9.19
CA THR A 245 -1.06 -17.83 -10.40
C THR A 245 -2.59 -17.70 -10.38
N PRO A 246 -3.19 -16.98 -11.35
CA PRO A 246 -4.64 -16.88 -11.44
C PRO A 246 -5.22 -18.27 -11.67
N LEU A 247 -6.09 -18.72 -10.76
CA LEU A 247 -6.79 -19.99 -10.92
C LEU A 247 -8.11 -19.76 -11.66
N PRO A 248 -8.41 -20.52 -12.73
CA PRO A 248 -9.75 -20.57 -13.32
C PRO A 248 -10.81 -20.90 -12.26
N LEU A 249 -12.01 -20.33 -12.39
CA LEU A 249 -13.08 -20.49 -11.40
C LEU A 249 -13.38 -21.96 -11.07
N LEU A 250 -13.48 -22.82 -12.10
CA LEU A 250 -13.75 -24.24 -11.93
C LEU A 250 -12.65 -24.92 -11.11
N GLU A 251 -11.39 -24.69 -11.49
CA GLU A 251 -10.22 -25.22 -10.77
C GLU A 251 -10.16 -24.71 -9.32
N TYR A 252 -10.48 -23.44 -9.08
CA TYR A 252 -10.57 -22.88 -7.72
C TYR A 252 -11.62 -23.62 -6.89
N THR A 253 -12.82 -23.86 -7.44
CA THR A 253 -13.89 -24.55 -6.72
C THR A 253 -13.62 -26.05 -6.52
N GLU A 254 -12.85 -26.68 -7.40
CA GLU A 254 -12.44 -28.08 -7.25
C GLU A 254 -11.35 -28.22 -6.18
N ARG A 255 -10.38 -27.30 -6.16
CA ARG A 255 -9.26 -27.30 -5.21
C ARG A 255 -9.67 -26.79 -3.82
N PHE A 256 -10.61 -25.85 -3.75
CA PHE A 256 -11.09 -25.24 -2.51
C PHE A 256 -12.63 -25.24 -2.43
N PRO A 257 -13.27 -26.43 -2.27
CA PRO A 257 -14.73 -26.55 -2.37
C PRO A 257 -15.50 -25.70 -1.36
N LEU A 258 -15.01 -25.60 -0.11
CA LEU A 258 -15.67 -24.82 0.92
C LEU A 258 -15.56 -23.31 0.65
N HIS A 259 -14.40 -22.82 0.22
CA HIS A 259 -14.21 -21.42 -0.19
C HIS A 259 -15.08 -21.07 -1.41
N GLY A 260 -15.15 -21.96 -2.40
CA GLY A 260 -16.05 -21.86 -3.54
C GLY A 260 -17.51 -21.79 -3.12
N ALA A 261 -17.95 -22.65 -2.20
CA ALA A 261 -19.31 -22.65 -1.69
C ALA A 261 -19.65 -21.32 -0.99
N ILE A 262 -18.77 -20.77 -0.15
CA ILE A 262 -19.00 -19.47 0.50
C ILE A 262 -19.20 -18.36 -0.54
N ARG A 263 -18.35 -18.32 -1.57
CA ARG A 263 -18.39 -17.26 -2.59
C ARG A 263 -19.64 -17.36 -3.46
N PHE A 264 -19.97 -18.57 -3.93
CA PHE A 264 -20.87 -18.74 -5.08
C PHE A 264 -22.19 -19.46 -4.75
N MET A 265 -22.30 -20.15 -3.61
CA MET A 265 -23.51 -20.85 -3.22
C MET A 265 -24.51 -19.90 -2.54
N SER A 266 -25.81 -20.20 -2.67
CA SER A 266 -26.86 -19.53 -1.89
C SER A 266 -26.83 -19.99 -0.43
N GLU A 267 -27.30 -19.15 0.48
CA GLU A 267 -27.24 -19.44 1.94
C GLU A 267 -27.93 -20.75 2.31
N ASP A 268 -29.12 -21.01 1.78
CA ASP A 268 -29.88 -22.26 2.04
C ASP A 268 -29.10 -23.52 1.65
N LYS A 269 -28.39 -23.45 0.52
CA LYS A 269 -27.60 -24.59 0.01
C LYS A 269 -26.29 -24.72 0.77
N PHE A 270 -25.70 -23.61 1.20
CA PHE A 270 -24.45 -23.60 1.97
C PHE A 270 -24.60 -24.36 3.28
N ALA A 271 -25.69 -24.14 4.02
CA ALA A 271 -25.94 -24.81 5.29
C ALA A 271 -25.97 -26.35 5.15
N ALA A 272 -26.68 -26.86 4.14
CA ALA A 272 -26.70 -28.30 3.86
C ALA A 272 -25.33 -28.81 3.36
N PHE A 273 -24.66 -28.03 2.52
CA PHE A 273 -23.34 -28.39 1.98
C PHE A 273 -22.30 -28.53 3.09
N ILE A 274 -22.16 -27.55 3.98
CA ILE A 274 -21.13 -27.57 5.01
C ILE A 274 -21.32 -28.71 6.02
N ASP A 275 -22.57 -29.05 6.37
CA ASP A 275 -22.85 -30.18 7.27
C ASP A 275 -22.42 -31.51 6.65
N ILE A 276 -22.70 -31.73 5.36
CA ILE A 276 -22.27 -32.92 4.63
C ILE A 276 -20.74 -32.92 4.44
N TYR A 277 -20.19 -31.79 4.02
CA TYR A 277 -18.78 -31.68 3.68
C TYR A 277 -17.89 -31.82 4.91
N GLN A 278 -18.28 -31.25 6.05
CA GLN A 278 -17.56 -31.36 7.32
C GLN A 278 -17.65 -32.78 7.92
N ALA A 279 -18.74 -33.52 7.68
CA ALA A 279 -18.84 -34.93 8.08
C ALA A 279 -17.85 -35.83 7.34
N VAL A 280 -17.51 -35.50 6.09
CA VAL A 280 -16.54 -36.25 5.27
C VAL A 280 -15.12 -35.71 5.43
N PHE A 281 -14.97 -34.39 5.57
CA PHE A 281 -13.69 -33.68 5.67
C PHE A 281 -13.68 -32.73 6.89
N PRO A 282 -13.50 -33.24 8.12
CA PRO A 282 -13.63 -32.46 9.35
C PRO A 282 -12.68 -31.27 9.46
N THR A 283 -11.48 -31.36 8.87
CA THR A 283 -10.46 -30.30 8.92
C THR A 283 -10.66 -29.23 7.86
N SER A 284 -11.62 -29.39 6.96
CA SER A 284 -11.80 -28.49 5.81
C SER A 284 -12.19 -27.07 6.22
N VAL A 285 -12.85 -26.90 7.37
CA VAL A 285 -13.22 -25.59 7.94
C VAL A 285 -12.01 -24.74 8.34
N HIS A 286 -10.84 -25.37 8.51
CA HIS A 286 -9.56 -24.71 8.84
C HIS A 286 -8.61 -24.60 7.63
N SER A 287 -9.04 -25.07 6.45
CA SER A 287 -8.17 -25.09 5.27
C SER A 287 -7.94 -23.68 4.73
N ARG A 288 -6.85 -23.45 3.99
CA ARG A 288 -6.56 -22.17 3.36
C ARG A 288 -6.67 -22.28 1.85
N ASP A 289 -7.15 -21.23 1.19
CA ASP A 289 -7.09 -21.16 -0.27
C ASP A 289 -5.68 -20.81 -0.78
N ASN A 290 -5.53 -20.62 -2.10
CA ASN A 290 -4.24 -20.28 -2.71
C ASN A 290 -3.68 -18.91 -2.27
N LYS A 291 -4.49 -18.10 -1.59
CA LYS A 291 -4.09 -16.82 -0.99
C LYS A 291 -3.92 -16.89 0.53
N GLY A 292 -4.04 -18.09 1.11
CA GLY A 292 -3.94 -18.29 2.54
C GLY A 292 -5.23 -17.96 3.32
N PHE A 293 -6.33 -17.62 2.65
CA PHE A 293 -7.57 -17.26 3.36
C PHE A 293 -8.27 -18.50 3.90
N THR A 294 -8.69 -18.47 5.15
CA THR A 294 -9.56 -19.51 5.74
C THR A 294 -11.02 -19.31 5.29
N PRO A 295 -11.88 -20.35 5.38
CA PRO A 295 -13.32 -20.21 5.19
C PRO A 295 -13.91 -19.11 6.08
N LEU A 296 -13.46 -19.02 7.33
CA LEU A 296 -13.92 -18.00 8.28
C LEU A 296 -13.57 -16.58 7.79
N TYR A 297 -12.33 -16.38 7.35
CA TYR A 297 -11.87 -15.12 6.76
C TYR A 297 -12.72 -14.71 5.56
N LEU A 298 -12.96 -15.63 4.62
CA LEU A 298 -13.76 -15.36 3.44
C LEU A 298 -15.21 -15.05 3.78
N ALA A 299 -15.84 -15.81 4.67
CA ALA A 299 -17.23 -15.59 5.02
C ALA A 299 -17.44 -14.19 5.63
N ALA A 300 -16.53 -13.78 6.51
CA ALA A 300 -16.55 -12.47 7.15
C ALA A 300 -16.37 -11.33 6.13
N THR A 301 -15.32 -11.40 5.31
CA THR A 301 -14.97 -10.32 4.37
C THR A 301 -15.91 -10.25 3.17
N THR A 302 -16.51 -11.37 2.73
CA THR A 302 -17.42 -11.40 1.57
C THR A 302 -18.90 -11.20 1.90
N ARG A 303 -19.21 -10.76 3.14
CA ARG A 303 -20.58 -10.46 3.61
C ARG A 303 -21.51 -11.68 3.57
N LYS A 304 -20.99 -12.87 3.89
CA LYS A 304 -21.76 -14.11 3.92
C LYS A 304 -22.13 -14.45 5.36
N LEU A 305 -23.05 -13.67 5.94
CA LEU A 305 -23.38 -13.76 7.36
C LEU A 305 -23.89 -15.13 7.81
N ALA A 306 -24.73 -15.80 7.00
CA ALA A 306 -25.18 -17.15 7.32
C ALA A 306 -24.00 -18.14 7.37
N ALA A 307 -23.06 -18.02 6.43
CA ALA A 307 -21.86 -18.84 6.41
C ALA A 307 -20.94 -18.54 7.60
N LEU A 308 -20.74 -17.25 7.93
CA LEU A 308 -19.95 -16.82 9.08
C LEU A 308 -20.52 -17.39 10.38
N ARG A 309 -21.83 -17.22 10.62
CA ARG A 309 -22.50 -17.75 11.82
C ARG A 309 -22.35 -19.25 11.92
N LYS A 310 -22.54 -19.99 10.82
CA LYS A 310 -22.39 -21.44 10.80
C LYS A 310 -20.94 -21.85 11.07
N LEU A 311 -19.96 -21.16 10.48
CA LEU A 311 -18.54 -21.44 10.70
C LEU A 311 -18.12 -21.22 12.16
N LEU A 312 -18.62 -20.17 12.80
CA LEU A 312 -18.40 -19.88 14.22
C LEU A 312 -19.00 -20.93 15.18
N THR A 313 -19.85 -21.85 14.70
CA THR A 313 -20.32 -22.98 15.52
C THR A 313 -19.32 -24.13 15.62
N PHE A 314 -18.28 -24.14 14.78
CA PHE A 314 -17.19 -25.10 14.84
C PHE A 314 -16.04 -24.58 15.73
N ASN A 315 -15.04 -25.42 16.00
CA ASN A 315 -13.87 -25.04 16.80
C ASN A 315 -12.88 -24.16 16.01
N THR A 316 -13.27 -22.93 15.69
CA THR A 316 -12.49 -22.00 14.84
C THR A 316 -11.60 -21.03 15.63
N GLY A 317 -11.33 -21.31 16.91
CA GLY A 317 -10.55 -20.43 17.79
C GLY A 317 -9.16 -20.07 17.24
N ALA A 318 -8.48 -21.01 16.58
CA ALA A 318 -7.21 -20.75 15.91
C ALA A 318 -7.36 -19.88 14.65
N ASP A 319 -8.47 -20.03 13.93
CA ASP A 319 -8.74 -19.31 12.67
C ASP A 319 -9.08 -17.83 12.91
N LEU A 320 -9.65 -17.50 14.08
CA LEU A 320 -9.94 -16.11 14.50
C LEU A 320 -8.67 -15.26 14.60
N CYS A 321 -7.54 -15.89 14.92
CA CYS A 321 -6.25 -15.24 15.09
C CYS A 321 -5.30 -15.47 13.90
N ASP A 322 -5.75 -16.17 12.85
CA ASP A 322 -4.93 -16.57 11.73
C ASP A 322 -4.61 -15.40 10.80
N ARG A 323 -3.32 -15.14 10.62
CA ARG A 323 -2.78 -14.10 9.73
C ARG A 323 -2.03 -14.67 8.53
N GLN A 324 -1.97 -15.99 8.37
CA GLN A 324 -1.20 -16.67 7.32
C GLN A 324 -1.88 -16.56 5.94
N ASN A 325 -2.10 -15.33 5.48
CA ASN A 325 -2.68 -14.98 4.20
C ASN A 325 -1.92 -13.82 3.54
N GLU A 326 -2.25 -13.57 2.27
CA GLU A 326 -1.55 -12.57 1.45
C GLU A 326 -1.59 -11.14 2.01
N LEU A 327 -2.54 -10.84 2.90
CA LEU A 327 -2.70 -9.53 3.54
C LEU A 327 -2.13 -9.49 4.96
N GLY A 328 -1.82 -10.64 5.58
CA GLY A 328 -1.27 -10.69 6.94
C GLY A 328 -2.28 -10.28 8.00
N LEU A 329 -3.58 -10.36 7.70
CA LEU A 329 -4.67 -9.88 8.56
C LEU A 329 -5.47 -11.04 9.15
N THR A 330 -5.94 -10.89 10.39
CA THR A 330 -6.99 -11.77 10.91
C THR A 330 -8.33 -11.52 10.21
N PRO A 331 -9.31 -12.43 10.34
CA PRO A 331 -10.68 -12.15 9.89
C PRO A 331 -11.24 -10.84 10.45
N LEU A 332 -10.98 -10.53 11.74
CA LEU A 332 -11.46 -9.31 12.38
C LEU A 332 -10.78 -8.08 11.81
N GLU A 333 -9.43 -8.07 11.76
CA GLU A 333 -8.66 -6.94 11.21
C GLU A 333 -9.08 -6.65 9.76
N ALA A 334 -9.33 -7.68 8.94
CA ALA A 334 -9.73 -7.50 7.55
C ALA A 334 -11.16 -6.94 7.40
N VAL A 335 -12.09 -7.33 8.28
CA VAL A 335 -13.43 -6.75 8.29
C VAL A 335 -13.38 -5.30 8.76
N GLU A 336 -12.64 -4.98 9.83
CA GLU A 336 -12.48 -3.60 10.32
C GLU A 336 -11.92 -2.67 9.24
N GLU A 337 -10.87 -3.10 8.52
CA GLU A 337 -10.30 -2.35 7.40
C GLU A 337 -11.33 -2.10 6.29
N ARG A 338 -12.17 -3.10 5.98
CA ARG A 338 -13.25 -2.95 4.98
C ARG A 338 -14.39 -2.06 5.46
N THR A 339 -14.82 -2.20 6.70
CA THR A 339 -15.82 -1.35 7.33
C THR A 339 -15.33 0.09 7.23
N ASN A 340 -14.13 0.38 7.71
CA ASN A 340 -13.53 1.71 7.67
C ASN A 340 -13.49 2.27 6.23
N ALA A 341 -13.05 1.50 5.24
CA ALA A 341 -13.03 1.94 3.85
C ALA A 341 -14.42 2.33 3.31
N ILE A 342 -15.47 1.56 3.64
CA ILE A 342 -16.85 1.92 3.25
C ILE A 342 -17.31 3.19 3.97
N LEU A 343 -17.03 3.31 5.26
CA LEU A 343 -17.40 4.49 6.04
C LEU A 343 -16.73 5.77 5.51
N CYS A 344 -15.55 5.65 4.91
CA CYS A 344 -14.80 6.78 4.34
C CYS A 344 -15.30 7.21 2.95
N SER A 345 -15.91 6.31 2.17
CA SER A 345 -16.23 6.56 0.76
C SER A 345 -17.52 7.34 0.52
N PHE A 346 -18.24 7.79 1.57
CA PHE A 346 -19.55 8.47 1.50
C PHE A 346 -20.57 7.77 0.56
N LEU A 347 -20.39 6.47 0.31
CA LEU A 347 -21.33 5.69 -0.48
C LEU A 347 -22.67 5.63 0.28
N PRO A 348 -23.82 5.65 -0.43
CA PRO A 348 -25.12 5.53 0.21
C PRO A 348 -25.12 4.32 1.14
N PHE A 349 -25.73 4.47 2.33
CA PHE A 349 -25.91 3.41 3.34
C PHE A 349 -26.59 2.19 2.70
N GLU A 350 -25.79 1.33 2.09
CA GLU A 350 -26.24 0.09 1.48
C GLU A 350 -26.28 -1.00 2.55
N ASN A 351 -27.08 -2.03 2.30
CA ASN A 351 -27.06 -3.30 3.05
C ASN A 351 -25.62 -3.85 3.23
N SER A 352 -24.70 -3.48 2.33
CA SER A 352 -23.26 -3.79 2.40
C SER A 352 -22.62 -3.39 3.73
N LEU A 353 -22.93 -2.20 4.27
CA LEU A 353 -22.35 -1.74 5.53
C LEU A 353 -22.90 -2.51 6.73
N HIS A 354 -24.21 -2.75 6.75
CA HIS A 354 -24.86 -3.53 7.79
C HIS A 354 -24.24 -4.93 7.90
N ASP A 355 -23.99 -5.59 6.76
CA ASP A 355 -23.39 -6.92 6.76
C ASP A 355 -21.96 -6.93 7.30
N LEU A 356 -21.14 -5.93 6.96
CA LEU A 356 -19.77 -5.84 7.47
C LEU A 356 -19.73 -5.52 8.96
N VAL A 357 -20.50 -4.54 9.43
CA VAL A 357 -20.57 -4.20 10.87
C VAL A 357 -21.14 -5.37 11.68
N THR A 358 -22.09 -6.12 11.11
CA THR A 358 -22.58 -7.36 11.74
C THR A 358 -21.48 -8.42 11.80
N ALA A 359 -20.69 -8.60 10.74
CA ALA A 359 -19.57 -9.54 10.74
C ALA A 359 -18.49 -9.13 11.76
N GLU A 360 -18.18 -7.84 11.85
CA GLU A 360 -17.26 -7.24 12.82
C GLU A 360 -17.72 -7.55 14.25
N TYR A 361 -18.99 -7.25 14.56
CA TYR A 361 -19.60 -7.55 15.86
C TYR A 361 -19.51 -9.03 16.22
N LEU A 362 -19.85 -9.94 15.29
CA LEU A 362 -19.79 -11.39 15.54
C LEU A 362 -18.37 -11.88 15.80
N LEU A 363 -17.38 -11.34 15.08
CA LEU A 363 -15.98 -11.68 15.30
C LEU A 363 -15.45 -11.11 16.61
N LYS A 364 -15.82 -9.87 16.97
CA LYS A 364 -15.51 -9.27 18.28
C LYS A 364 -16.08 -10.09 19.42
N GLN A 365 -17.32 -10.57 19.30
CA GLN A 365 -17.90 -11.51 20.27
C GLN A 365 -17.10 -12.81 20.34
N ALA A 366 -16.69 -13.37 19.20
CA ALA A 366 -15.95 -14.62 19.14
C ALA A 366 -14.55 -14.54 19.77
N VAL A 367 -13.92 -13.36 19.76
CA VAL A 367 -12.62 -13.12 20.40
C VAL A 367 -12.72 -12.55 21.82
N ASN A 368 -13.93 -12.38 22.36
CA ASN A 368 -14.22 -11.72 23.63
C ASN A 368 -13.64 -10.30 23.72
N ASP A 369 -13.83 -9.51 22.66
CA ASP A 369 -13.47 -8.09 22.62
C ASP A 369 -14.36 -7.29 23.59
N GLU A 370 -13.74 -6.52 24.48
CA GLU A 370 -14.42 -5.69 25.48
C GLU A 370 -15.32 -4.61 24.84
N ASN A 371 -15.02 -4.19 23.60
CA ASN A 371 -15.78 -3.17 22.88
C ASN A 371 -17.19 -3.62 22.48
N VAL A 372 -17.52 -4.92 22.60
CA VAL A 372 -18.88 -5.43 22.37
C VAL A 372 -19.50 -6.05 23.62
N GLU A 373 -18.83 -5.95 24.76
CA GLU A 373 -19.32 -6.52 26.01
C GLU A 373 -20.58 -5.78 26.48
N GLY A 374 -21.69 -6.50 26.65
CA GLY A 374 -22.96 -5.94 27.11
C GLY A 374 -23.72 -5.11 26.07
N LEU A 375 -23.17 -4.88 24.88
CA LEU A 375 -23.85 -4.18 23.79
C LEU A 375 -24.75 -5.13 23.00
N SER A 376 -25.90 -4.62 22.54
CA SER A 376 -26.65 -5.30 21.49
C SER A 376 -26.05 -4.99 20.13
N MET A 377 -26.28 -5.85 19.12
CA MET A 377 -25.83 -5.58 17.74
C MET A 377 -26.32 -4.21 17.25
N ARG A 378 -27.54 -3.82 17.61
CA ARG A 378 -28.12 -2.52 17.23
C ARG A 378 -27.37 -1.37 17.87
N ASP A 379 -27.01 -1.48 19.15
CA ASP A 379 -26.29 -0.42 19.87
C ASP A 379 -24.87 -0.29 19.31
N TYR A 380 -24.17 -1.42 19.13
CA TYR A 380 -22.87 -1.44 18.49
C TYR A 380 -22.89 -0.85 17.07
N PHE A 381 -23.90 -1.19 16.26
CA PHE A 381 -24.04 -0.61 14.92
C PHE A 381 -24.20 0.91 14.96
N ASN A 382 -25.00 1.43 15.89
CA ASN A 382 -25.19 2.87 16.04
C ASN A 382 -23.89 3.55 16.49
N GLU A 383 -23.20 3.00 17.49
CA GLU A 383 -21.90 3.52 17.95
C GLU A 383 -20.89 3.54 16.81
N ARG A 384 -20.76 2.42 16.08
CA ARG A 384 -19.81 2.30 14.98
C ARG A 384 -20.07 3.26 13.82
N VAL A 385 -21.33 3.60 13.56
CA VAL A 385 -21.70 4.62 12.56
C VAL A 385 -21.52 6.04 13.10
N LEU A 386 -21.74 6.26 14.40
CA LEU A 386 -21.59 7.57 15.03
C LEU A 386 -20.14 8.01 15.17
N GLU A 387 -19.21 7.07 15.41
CA GLU A 387 -17.74 7.29 15.42
C GLU A 387 -17.20 7.96 14.15
N ILE A 388 -17.97 8.01 13.05
CA ILE A 388 -17.57 8.65 11.79
C ILE A 388 -17.82 10.17 11.80
N TYR A 389 -18.81 10.60 12.59
CA TYR A 389 -19.26 11.98 12.67
C TYR A 389 -18.51 12.79 13.71
N GLU A 390 -18.01 12.12 14.75
CA GLU A 390 -17.06 12.64 15.74
C GLU A 390 -15.63 12.64 15.17
#